data_AF-A0A4S2GVR8-F1
#
_entry.id   AF-A0A4S2GVR8-F1
#
_cell.length_a   1.000
_cell.length_b   1.000
_cell.length_c   1.000
_cell.angle_alpha   90.00
_cell.angle_beta   90.00
_cell.angle_gamma   90.00
#
_symmetry.space_group_name_H-M   'P 1'
#
loop_
_entity.id
_entity.type
_entity.pdbx_description
1 polymer ?
#
loop_
_entity_poly.entity_id
_entity_poly.type
_entity_poly.pdbx_seq_one_letter_code
_entity_poly.pdbx_strand_id
1 'polypeptide(L)' 'MELKERVKMFMSDTGAKLSVFIRKVQISHTYYYAWMRGEVELSENMSNRITAYLDEVYAK' A
#
# COMPACT_ATOMS: atom_id res chain seq x y z
N MET A 1 13.96 -2.10 0.09
CA MET A 1 12.86 -2.54 0.98
C MET A 1 11.70 -2.96 0.11
N GLU A 2 11.11 -4.13 0.35
CA GLU A 2 9.94 -4.61 -0.43
C GLU A 2 8.74 -3.68 -0.19
N LEU A 3 7.92 -3.43 -1.23
CA LEU A 3 6.80 -2.50 -1.16
C LEU A 3 5.78 -2.88 -0.06
N LYS A 4 5.57 -4.18 0.17
CA LYS A 4 4.73 -4.69 1.26
C LYS A 4 5.21 -4.21 2.62
N GLU A 5 6.52 -4.19 2.83
CA GLU A 5 7.11 -3.75 4.10
C GLU A 5 6.95 -2.25 4.28
N ARG A 6 7.14 -1.47 3.23
CA ARG A 6 6.88 -0.01 3.26
C ARG A 6 5.43 0.31 3.64
N VAL A 7 4.46 -0.46 3.12
CA VAL A 7 3.05 -0.30 3.49
C VAL A 7 2.82 -0.66 4.96
N LYS A 8 3.41 -1.74 5.47
CA LYS A 8 3.27 -2.10 6.90
C LYS A 8 3.84 -1.01 7.81
N MET A 9 5.03 -0.48 7.49
CA MET A 9 5.63 0.62 8.24
C MET A 9 4.72 1.85 8.23
N PHE A 10 4.22 2.26 7.07
CA PHE A 10 3.27 3.37 6.97
C PHE A 10 2.05 3.21 7.88
N MET A 11 1.44 2.03 7.91
CA MET A 11 0.29 1.77 8.79
C MET A 11 0.68 1.86 10.27
N SER A 12 1.86 1.35 10.64
CA SER A 12 2.39 1.38 12.00
C SER A 12 2.74 2.80 12.44
N ASP A 13 3.44 3.55 11.59
CA ASP A 13 3.96 4.89 11.89
C ASP A 13 2.85 5.93 12.00
N THR A 14 1.85 5.84 11.11
CA THR A 14 0.79 6.86 11.00
C THR A 14 -0.49 6.50 11.75
N GLY A 15 -0.66 5.23 12.15
CA GLY A 15 -1.93 4.71 12.65
C GLY A 15 -3.06 4.77 11.63
N ALA A 16 -2.75 4.91 10.34
CA ALA A 16 -3.75 5.02 9.28
C ALA A 16 -4.61 3.76 9.22
N LYS A 17 -5.92 3.95 9.08
CA LYS A 17 -6.84 2.84 8.85
C LYS A 17 -6.61 2.27 7.45
N LEU A 18 -6.56 0.93 7.35
CA LEU A 18 -6.43 0.23 6.07
C LEU A 18 -7.44 0.74 5.03
N SER A 19 -8.69 0.97 5.43
CA SER A 19 -9.76 1.47 4.55
C SER A 19 -9.44 2.83 3.91
N VAL A 20 -8.69 3.70 4.59
CA VAL A 20 -8.26 5.00 4.06
C VAL A 20 -7.14 4.80 3.04
N PHE A 21 -6.13 4.01 3.39
CA PHE A 21 -5.01 3.69 2.50
C PHE A 21 -5.50 3.08 1.18
N ILE A 22 -6.32 2.02 1.25
CA ILE A 22 -6.75 1.32 0.05
C ILE A 22 -7.60 2.21 -0.86
N ARG A 23 -8.35 3.17 -0.30
CA ARG A 23 -9.13 4.15 -1.06
C ARG A 23 -8.22 5.13 -1.79
N LYS A 24 -7.13 5.56 -1.14
CA LYS A 24 -6.12 6.45 -1.75
C LYS A 24 -5.40 5.79 -2.92
N VAL A 25 -4.98 4.54 -2.73
CA VAL A 25 -4.26 3.78 -3.78
C VAL A 25 -5.21 2.98 -4.70
N GLN A 26 -6.53 3.21 -4.58
CA GLN A 26 -7.65 2.52 -5.26
C GLN A 26 -7.39 1.02 -5.51
N ILE A 27 -7.12 0.30 -4.42
CA ILE A 27 -7.06 -1.17 -4.36
C ILE A 27 -8.26 -1.65 -3.55
N SER A 28 -8.80 -2.84 -3.85
CA SER A 28 -9.86 -3.42 -3.01
C SER A 28 -9.25 -4.07 -1.76
N HIS A 29 -10.05 -4.20 -0.69
CA HIS A 29 -9.64 -4.95 0.50
C HIS A 29 -9.20 -6.37 0.16
N THR A 30 -9.99 -7.08 -0.65
CA THR A 30 -9.72 -8.46 -1.04
C THR A 30 -8.39 -8.58 -1.77
N TYR A 31 -8.15 -7.69 -2.74
CA TYR A 31 -6.93 -7.71 -3.53
C TYR A 31 -5.71 -7.33 -2.67
N TYR A 32 -5.85 -6.36 -1.77
CA TYR A 32 -4.80 -6.03 -0.81
C TYR A 32 -4.39 -7.25 0.03
N TYR A 33 -5.34 -7.98 0.60
CA TYR A 33 -5.02 -9.14 1.42
C TYR A 33 -4.42 -10.28 0.61
N ALA A 34 -4.91 -10.54 -0.61
CA ALA A 34 -4.32 -11.53 -1.51
C ALA A 34 -2.86 -11.17 -1.84
N TRP A 35 -2.59 -9.89 -2.13
CA TRP A 35 -1.23 -9.39 -2.38
C TRP A 35 -0.33 -9.54 -1.16
N MET A 36 -0.82 -9.19 0.04
CA MET A 36 -0.07 -9.33 1.28
C MET A 36 0.27 -10.80 1.61
N ARG A 37 -0.57 -11.75 1.18
CA ARG A 37 -0.32 -13.21 1.30
C ARG A 37 0.55 -13.78 0.18
N GLY A 38 0.86 -13.00 -0.86
CA GLY A 38 1.61 -13.47 -2.04
C GLY A 38 0.78 -14.33 -3.00
N GLU A 39 -0.55 -14.27 -2.92
CA GLU A 39 -1.45 -14.98 -3.83
C GLU A 39 -1.57 -14.28 -5.19
N VAL A 40 -1.35 -12.97 -5.21
CA VAL A 40 -1.35 -12.13 -6.41
C VAL A 40 -0.19 -11.14 -6.39
N GLU A 41 0.28 -10.78 -7.57
CA GLU A 41 1.26 -9.72 -7.77
C GLU A 41 0.57 -8.42 -8.22
N LEU A 42 1.14 -7.28 -7.82
CA LEU A 42 0.66 -5.99 -8.28
C LEU A 42 1.01 -5.78 -9.75
N SER A 43 0.09 -5.18 -10.51
CA SER A 43 0.47 -4.57 -11.78
C SER A 43 1.40 -3.37 -11.55
N GLU A 44 2.22 -3.05 -12.54
CA GLU A 44 3.15 -1.91 -12.50
C GLU A 44 2.43 -0.59 -12.17
N ASN A 45 1.23 -0.39 -12.73
CA ASN A 45 0.42 0.78 -12.44
C ASN A 45 0.05 0.84 -10.94
N MET A 46 -0.36 -0.27 -10.34
CA MET A 46 -0.72 -0.32 -8.92
C MET A 46 0.50 -0.13 -8.02
N SER A 47 1.64 -0.75 -8.33
CA SER A 47 2.88 -0.55 -7.56
C SER A 47 3.34 0.89 -7.60
N ASN A 48 3.25 1.56 -8.77
CA ASN A 48 3.62 2.96 -8.92
C ASN A 48 2.73 3.88 -8.09
N ARG A 49 1.42 3.62 -8.05
CA ARG A 49 0.48 4.40 -7.26
C ARG A 49 0.68 4.27 -5.76
N ILE A 50 0.94 3.04 -5.29
CA ILE A 50 1.26 2.81 -3.88
C ILE A 50 2.57 3.52 -3.52
N THR A 51 3.58 3.38 -4.37
CA THR A 51 4.89 4.01 -4.18
C THR A 51 4.76 5.53 -4.12
N ALA A 52 4.09 6.15 -5.09
CA ALA A 52 3.88 7.60 -5.13
C ALA A 52 3.15 8.12 -3.90
N TYR A 53 2.13 7.40 -3.42
CA TYR A 53 1.42 7.79 -2.20
C TYR A 53 2.30 7.71 -0.95
N LEU A 54 3.10 6.65 -0.82
CA LEU A 54 4.03 6.52 0.31
C LEU A 54 5.13 7.59 0.25
N ASP A 55 5.67 7.89 -0.93
CA ASP A 55 6.67 8.93 -1.12
C ASP A 55 6.09 10.31 -0.76
N GLU A 56 4.85 10.62 -1.13
CA GLU A 56 4.16 11.88 -0.75
C GLU A 56 4.03 12.03 0.77
N VAL A 57 3.75 10.93 1.48
CA VAL A 57 3.59 10.93 2.94
C VAL A 57 4.94 11.15 3.64
N TYR A 58 5.99 10.46 3.18
CA TYR A 58 7.32 10.50 3.82
C TYR A 58 8.22 11.64 3.34
N ALA A 59 7.85 12.38 2.28
CA ALA A 59 8.55 13.57 1.84
C ALA A 59 8.26 14.82 2.71
N LYS A 60 7.39 14.70 3.71
CA LYS A 60 7.08 15.74 4.71
C LYS A 60 7.73 15.44 6.05
#